data_AF-A0A1Q7P2J1-F1
#
_entry.id   AF-A0A1Q7P2J1-F1
#
_cell.length_a   1.000
_cell.length_b   1.000
_cell.length_c   1.000
_cell.angle_alpha   90.00
_cell.angle_beta   90.00
_cell.angle_gamma   90.00
#
_symmetry.space_group_name_H-M   'P 1'
#
loop_
_entity.id
_entity.type
_entity.pdbx_description
1 polymer ?
#
loop_
_entity_poly.entity_id
_entity_poly.type
_entity_poly.pdbx_seq_one_letter_code
_entity_poly.pdbx_strand_id
1 'polypeptide(L)'
;ILLKKSGIPTFSRRFSLQEARRAENYLKRDLEWKGNGSILEHVKRKGQSQQLALDILRNEFKLDVVMAEDSFKVKVTDYLKRGAHFHEREWKLVNRKVEQGLVFLSSDETVRLIRKELDELIGSKIQSINIESIPDTFQERVRDIKTLANSTLEIVTFSGEYPPCVKHGIEVLERGENLSHSGRFLLATYLLARGQTVDQIVPLFKNAPDYNERITRYQLEHISGSLGKGTKYQCPSCDKLKSENLCFAIPDCDGIINPIQFGKKRKANA
;
A
#
# COMPACT_ATOMS: atom_id res chain seq x y z
N ILE A 1 8.55 -10.62 18.26
CA ILE A 1 8.84 -10.36 19.71
C ILE A 1 9.35 -8.93 19.92
N LEU A 2 10.54 -8.56 19.43
CA LEU A 2 11.12 -7.22 19.66
C LEU A 2 10.21 -6.07 19.19
N LEU A 3 9.63 -6.18 17.99
CA LEU A 3 8.68 -5.20 17.45
C LEU A 3 7.38 -5.09 18.28
N LYS A 4 6.89 -6.20 18.83
CA LYS A 4 5.72 -6.20 19.71
C LYS A 4 6.06 -5.52 21.05
N LYS A 5 7.24 -5.79 21.60
CA LYS A 5 7.72 -5.17 22.86
C LYS A 5 8.06 -3.69 22.71
N SER A 6 8.45 -3.23 21.53
CA SER A 6 8.68 -1.80 21.28
C SER A 6 7.39 -0.98 21.39
N GLY A 7 6.23 -1.60 21.13
CA GLY A 7 4.92 -0.97 21.27
C GLY A 7 4.61 0.06 20.18
N ILE A 8 5.36 0.07 19.07
CA ILE A 8 5.22 1.04 17.98
C ILE A 8 4.48 0.39 16.80
N PRO A 9 3.19 0.72 16.57
CA PRO A 9 2.38 0.05 15.54
C PRO A 9 2.88 0.29 14.12
N THR A 10 3.35 1.50 13.82
CA THR A 10 3.87 1.88 12.50
C THR A 10 5.05 1.01 12.06
N PHE A 11 5.95 0.67 12.99
CA PHE A 11 7.09 -0.19 12.72
C PHE A 11 6.67 -1.64 12.48
N SER A 12 5.67 -2.13 13.23
CA SER A 12 5.10 -3.46 12.99
C SER A 12 4.46 -3.54 11.60
N ARG A 13 3.75 -2.50 11.17
CA ARG A 13 3.15 -2.41 9.82
C ARG A 13 4.20 -2.32 8.72
N ARG A 14 5.22 -1.47 8.90
CA ARG A 14 6.38 -1.39 7.98
C ARG A 14 7.08 -2.73 7.83
N PHE A 15 7.39 -3.39 8.95
CA PHE A 15 8.06 -4.68 8.94
C PHE A 15 7.20 -5.75 8.24
N SER A 16 5.90 -5.82 8.55
CA SER A 16 5.00 -6.80 7.97
C SER A 16 4.92 -6.66 6.45
N LEU A 17 4.82 -5.43 5.93
CA LEU A 17 4.82 -5.20 4.49
C LEU A 17 6.15 -5.57 3.82
N GLN A 18 7.29 -5.26 4.46
CA GLN A 18 8.60 -5.60 3.88
C GLN A 18 8.84 -7.10 3.88
N GLU A 19 8.47 -7.81 4.94
CA GLU A 19 8.54 -9.27 4.99
C GLU A 19 7.54 -9.92 4.04
N ALA A 20 6.35 -9.34 3.83
CA ALA A 20 5.41 -9.80 2.80
C ALA A 20 6.01 -9.68 1.39
N ARG A 21 6.65 -8.55 1.06
CA ARG A 21 7.38 -8.37 -0.22
C ARG A 21 8.54 -9.35 -0.36
N ARG A 22 9.23 -9.64 0.75
CA ARG A 22 10.32 -10.62 0.76
C ARG A 22 9.81 -12.03 0.51
N ALA A 23 8.73 -12.43 1.19
CA ALA A 23 8.07 -13.72 1.00
C ALA A 23 7.56 -13.87 -0.44
N GLU A 24 6.97 -12.81 -0.99
CA GLU A 24 6.54 -12.77 -2.39
C GLU A 24 7.70 -13.04 -3.36
N ASN A 25 8.87 -12.45 -3.13
CA ASN A 25 10.05 -12.71 -3.96
C ASN A 25 10.51 -14.17 -3.92
N TYR A 26 10.40 -14.84 -2.77
CA TYR A 26 10.71 -16.27 -2.67
C TYR A 26 9.68 -17.11 -3.41
N LEU A 27 8.38 -16.89 -3.16
CA LEU A 27 7.29 -17.59 -3.84
C LEU A 27 7.34 -17.39 -5.35
N LYS A 28 7.65 -16.18 -5.82
CA LYS A 28 7.84 -15.89 -7.25
C LYS A 28 8.95 -16.76 -7.84
N ARG A 29 10.09 -16.87 -7.17
CA ARG A 29 11.22 -17.72 -7.61
C ARG A 29 10.86 -19.19 -7.61
N ASP A 30 10.08 -19.64 -6.62
CA ASP A 30 9.62 -21.02 -6.53
C ASP A 30 8.64 -21.35 -7.67
N LEU A 31 7.79 -20.41 -8.06
CA LEU A 31 6.87 -20.55 -9.19
C LEU A 31 7.54 -20.31 -10.56
N GLU A 32 8.66 -19.57 -10.63
CA GLU A 32 9.31 -19.22 -11.89
C GLU A 32 9.73 -20.47 -12.70
N TRP A 33 9.16 -20.58 -13.90
CA TRP A 33 9.58 -21.53 -14.92
C TRP A 33 10.61 -20.87 -15.83
N LYS A 34 11.85 -21.39 -15.83
CA LYS A 34 12.89 -21.02 -16.81
C LYS A 34 13.14 -22.25 -17.68
N GLY A 35 12.35 -22.38 -18.74
CA GLY A 35 12.56 -23.42 -19.75
C GLY A 35 13.87 -23.13 -20.49
N ASN A 36 14.91 -23.91 -20.20
CA ASN A 36 16.13 -24.09 -21.00
C ASN A 36 16.90 -25.29 -20.43
N GLY A 37 16.41 -26.52 -20.67
CA GLY A 37 17.08 -27.74 -20.23
C GLY A 37 16.22 -29.00 -20.33
N SER A 38 16.88 -30.16 -20.34
CA SER A 38 16.24 -31.49 -20.38
C SER A 38 15.19 -31.65 -19.27
N ILE A 39 13.97 -32.02 -19.70
CA ILE A 39 12.76 -32.22 -18.88
C ILE A 39 12.99 -33.15 -17.68
N LEU A 40 13.89 -34.12 -17.79
CA LEU A 40 14.10 -35.16 -16.76
C LEU A 40 14.91 -34.69 -15.54
N GLU A 41 15.84 -33.74 -15.69
CA GLU A 41 16.61 -33.19 -14.56
C GLU A 41 15.88 -32.05 -13.84
N HIS A 42 15.01 -31.32 -14.54
CA HIS A 42 14.21 -30.23 -13.96
C HIS A 42 13.04 -30.72 -13.08
N VAL A 43 12.45 -31.87 -13.43
CA VAL A 43 11.24 -32.41 -12.77
C VAL A 43 11.48 -32.88 -11.33
N LYS A 44 12.67 -33.38 -10.98
CA LYS A 44 12.91 -33.95 -9.62
C LYS A 44 13.28 -32.93 -8.53
N ARG A 45 13.92 -31.80 -8.84
CA ARG A 45 14.35 -30.80 -7.83
C ARG A 45 13.41 -29.59 -7.71
N LYS A 46 12.79 -29.14 -8.81
CA LYS A 46 11.90 -27.96 -8.78
C LYS A 46 10.41 -28.31 -8.56
N GLY A 47 10.00 -29.54 -8.85
CA GLY A 47 8.63 -30.00 -8.58
C GLY A 47 8.27 -29.86 -7.10
N GLN A 48 9.20 -30.10 -6.18
CA GLN A 48 8.95 -29.95 -4.74
C GLN A 48 8.79 -28.49 -4.30
N SER A 49 9.62 -27.56 -4.79
CA SER A 49 9.49 -26.12 -4.46
C SER A 49 8.23 -25.52 -5.06
N GLN A 50 7.92 -25.87 -6.32
CA GLN A 50 6.69 -25.45 -6.99
C GLN A 50 5.45 -26.00 -6.28
N GLN A 51 5.46 -27.29 -5.93
CA GLN A 51 4.37 -27.91 -5.20
C GLN A 51 4.20 -27.25 -3.83
N LEU A 52 5.29 -26.98 -3.10
CA LEU A 52 5.25 -26.27 -1.83
C LEU A 52 4.64 -24.87 -1.99
N ALA A 53 5.04 -24.12 -3.01
CA ALA A 53 4.47 -22.81 -3.28
C ALA A 53 2.96 -22.88 -3.58
N LEU A 54 2.53 -23.82 -4.43
CA LEU A 54 1.11 -24.06 -4.71
C LEU A 54 0.34 -24.49 -3.46
N ASP A 55 0.93 -25.33 -2.62
CA ASP A 55 0.35 -25.77 -1.34
C ASP A 55 0.22 -24.60 -0.37
N ILE A 56 1.20 -23.69 -0.30
CA ILE A 56 1.10 -22.47 0.50
C ILE A 56 -0.04 -21.58 -0.01
N LEU A 57 -0.12 -21.33 -1.32
CA LEU A 57 -1.19 -20.54 -1.92
C LEU A 57 -2.57 -21.12 -1.60
N ARG A 58 -2.70 -22.44 -1.68
CA ARG A 58 -3.95 -23.14 -1.41
C ARG A 58 -4.31 -23.21 0.08
N ASN A 59 -3.37 -23.62 0.92
CA ASN A 59 -3.65 -23.94 2.32
C ASN A 59 -3.74 -22.69 3.18
N GLU A 60 -2.81 -21.76 3.01
CA GLU A 60 -2.73 -20.53 3.81
C GLU A 60 -3.64 -19.43 3.24
N PHE A 61 -3.68 -19.27 1.91
CA PHE A 61 -4.36 -18.15 1.27
C PHE A 61 -5.66 -18.51 0.56
N LYS A 62 -6.05 -19.79 0.55
CA LYS A 62 -7.26 -20.29 -0.13
C LYS A 62 -7.31 -19.83 -1.59
N LEU A 63 -6.17 -19.86 -2.26
CA LEU A 63 -6.04 -19.52 -3.68
C LEU A 63 -5.68 -20.79 -4.45
N ASP A 64 -6.67 -21.36 -5.16
CA ASP A 64 -6.44 -22.47 -6.07
C ASP A 64 -5.81 -21.95 -7.36
N VAL A 65 -4.55 -22.34 -7.60
CA VAL A 65 -3.81 -21.98 -8.81
C VAL A 65 -3.64 -23.19 -9.70
N VAL A 66 -4.03 -23.05 -10.96
CA VAL A 66 -3.89 -24.09 -11.99
C VAL A 66 -2.73 -23.72 -12.91
N MET A 67 -1.78 -24.63 -13.08
CA MET A 67 -0.66 -24.49 -14.00
C MET A 67 -1.09 -24.70 -15.45
N ALA A 68 -0.59 -23.88 -16.36
CA ALA A 68 -0.59 -24.10 -17.80
C ALA A 68 0.84 -23.93 -18.35
N GLU A 69 1.07 -24.27 -19.61
CA GLU A 69 2.41 -24.34 -20.22
C GLU A 69 3.30 -23.11 -19.90
N ASP A 70 2.77 -21.90 -20.10
CA ASP A 70 3.49 -20.65 -19.86
C ASP A 70 2.77 -19.68 -18.90
N SER A 71 1.76 -20.15 -18.17
CA SER A 71 0.93 -19.26 -17.34
C SER A 71 0.29 -19.97 -16.16
N PHE A 72 -0.19 -19.16 -15.22
CA PHE A 72 -0.97 -19.58 -14.08
C PHE A 72 -2.41 -19.12 -14.29
N LYS A 73 -3.36 -19.91 -13.79
CA LYS A 73 -4.78 -19.63 -13.90
C LYS A 73 -5.42 -19.63 -12.52
N VAL A 74 -6.26 -18.64 -12.26
CA VAL A 74 -7.05 -18.54 -11.02
C VAL A 74 -8.51 -18.30 -11.38
N LYS A 75 -9.45 -18.71 -10.51
CA LYS A 75 -10.86 -18.42 -10.70
C LYS A 75 -11.11 -16.90 -10.74
N VAL A 76 -12.00 -16.45 -11.62
CA VAL A 76 -12.38 -15.02 -11.73
C VAL A 76 -12.85 -14.46 -10.38
N THR A 77 -13.55 -15.25 -9.57
CA THR A 77 -13.99 -14.86 -8.22
C THR A 77 -12.82 -14.56 -7.29
N ASP A 78 -11.79 -15.41 -7.29
CA ASP A 78 -10.58 -15.24 -6.48
C ASP A 78 -9.74 -14.06 -6.95
N TYR A 79 -9.68 -13.86 -8.27
CA TYR A 79 -9.02 -12.72 -8.88
C TYR A 79 -9.72 -11.42 -8.48
N LEU A 80 -11.04 -11.32 -8.65
CA LEU A 80 -11.79 -10.10 -8.34
C LEU A 80 -11.73 -9.73 -6.86
N LYS A 81 -11.80 -10.73 -5.96
CA LYS A 81 -11.70 -10.52 -4.51
C LYS A 81 -10.40 -9.79 -4.12
N ARG A 82 -9.29 -10.11 -4.80
CA ARG A 82 -7.95 -9.58 -4.46
C ARG A 82 -7.56 -8.40 -5.35
N GLY A 83 -7.80 -8.52 -6.65
CA GLY A 83 -7.46 -7.55 -7.68
C GLY A 83 -8.27 -6.25 -7.65
N ALA A 84 -9.47 -6.25 -7.08
CA ALA A 84 -10.29 -5.04 -6.95
C ALA A 84 -9.63 -3.91 -6.12
N HIS A 85 -8.63 -4.26 -5.31
CA HIS A 85 -7.85 -3.29 -4.53
C HIS A 85 -6.66 -2.69 -5.28
N PHE A 86 -6.38 -3.14 -6.51
CA PHE A 86 -5.33 -2.60 -7.35
C PHE A 86 -5.93 -1.58 -8.32
N HIS A 87 -5.31 -0.40 -8.39
CA HIS A 87 -5.84 0.73 -9.16
C HIS A 87 -5.20 0.84 -10.55
N GLU A 88 -4.09 0.15 -10.75
CA GLU A 88 -3.35 0.10 -12.01
C GLU A 88 -4.17 -0.63 -13.08
N ARG A 89 -4.06 -0.17 -14.33
CA ARG A 89 -5.00 -0.57 -15.40
C ARG A 89 -4.89 -2.05 -15.71
N GLU A 90 -3.69 -2.62 -15.62
CA GLU A 90 -3.37 -4.02 -15.86
C GLU A 90 -4.06 -5.00 -14.90
N TRP A 91 -4.58 -4.52 -13.76
CA TRP A 91 -5.33 -5.32 -12.79
C TRP A 91 -6.85 -5.26 -12.97
N LYS A 92 -7.34 -4.41 -13.88
CA LYS A 92 -8.78 -4.38 -14.20
C LYS A 92 -9.12 -5.64 -14.99
N LEU A 93 -10.17 -6.36 -14.58
CA LEU A 93 -10.59 -7.61 -15.23
C LEU A 93 -10.80 -7.44 -16.74
N VAL A 94 -11.34 -6.29 -17.18
CA VAL A 94 -11.54 -5.95 -18.61
C VAL A 94 -10.25 -5.94 -19.43
N ASN A 95 -9.09 -5.81 -18.78
CA ASN A 95 -7.76 -5.83 -19.39
C ASN A 95 -7.04 -7.17 -19.18
N ARG A 96 -7.73 -8.22 -18.73
CA ARG A 96 -7.15 -9.56 -18.52
C ARG A 96 -7.63 -10.55 -19.57
N LYS A 97 -6.78 -11.53 -19.88
CA LYS A 97 -7.21 -12.73 -20.61
C LYS A 97 -8.02 -13.62 -19.66
N VAL A 98 -9.25 -13.94 -20.06
CA VAL A 98 -10.16 -14.83 -19.33
C VAL A 98 -10.67 -15.91 -20.26
N GLU A 99 -10.59 -17.16 -19.82
CA GLU A 99 -11.10 -18.32 -20.57
C GLU A 99 -11.76 -19.29 -19.58
N GLN A 100 -12.96 -19.76 -19.89
CA GLN A 100 -13.69 -20.74 -19.05
C GLN A 100 -13.80 -20.33 -17.56
N GLY A 101 -13.95 -19.02 -17.28
CA GLY A 101 -14.05 -18.51 -15.91
C GLY A 101 -12.71 -18.45 -15.14
N LEU A 102 -11.58 -18.61 -15.83
CA LEU A 102 -10.23 -18.52 -15.28
C LEU A 102 -9.48 -17.32 -15.85
N VAL A 103 -8.80 -16.57 -14.98
CA VAL A 103 -7.95 -15.43 -15.33
C VAL A 103 -6.51 -15.92 -15.46
N PHE A 104 -5.85 -15.54 -16.56
CA PHE A 104 -4.47 -15.89 -16.84
C PHE A 104 -3.52 -14.87 -16.21
N LEU A 105 -2.50 -15.37 -15.51
CA LEU A 105 -1.52 -14.61 -14.75
C LEU A 105 -0.11 -15.15 -15.00
N SER A 106 0.88 -14.28 -14.88
CA SER A 106 2.29 -14.68 -14.67
C SER A 106 2.52 -15.15 -13.22
N SER A 107 3.71 -15.69 -12.95
CA SER A 107 4.12 -16.04 -11.57
C SER A 107 4.13 -14.81 -10.66
N ASP A 108 4.64 -13.69 -11.15
CA ASP A 108 4.68 -12.40 -10.43
C ASP A 108 3.28 -11.94 -10.04
N GLU A 109 2.37 -11.92 -11.02
CA GLU A 109 0.99 -11.49 -10.78
C GLU A 109 0.24 -12.42 -9.83
N THR A 110 0.49 -13.72 -9.92
CA THR A 110 -0.15 -14.73 -9.05
C THR A 110 0.21 -14.50 -7.59
N VAL A 111 1.49 -14.29 -7.29
CA VAL A 111 1.94 -14.04 -5.91
C VAL A 111 1.56 -12.63 -5.45
N ARG A 112 1.56 -11.66 -6.36
CA ARG A 112 1.17 -10.28 -6.05
C ARG A 112 -0.27 -10.18 -5.50
N LEU A 113 -1.18 -11.04 -5.95
CA LEU A 113 -2.57 -11.11 -5.47
C LEU A 113 -2.64 -11.35 -3.95
N ILE A 114 -1.72 -12.12 -3.38
CA ILE A 114 -1.74 -12.50 -1.97
C ILE A 114 -0.87 -11.59 -1.07
N ARG A 115 -0.17 -10.59 -1.62
CA ARG A 115 0.72 -9.71 -0.84
C ARG A 115 0.01 -9.09 0.37
N LYS A 116 -1.25 -8.65 0.20
CA LYS A 116 -2.04 -8.06 1.27
C LYS A 116 -2.34 -9.10 2.36
N GLU A 117 -2.74 -10.29 1.97
CA GLU A 117 -3.03 -11.39 2.90
C GLU A 117 -1.74 -11.84 3.64
N LEU A 118 -0.58 -11.81 2.98
CA LEU A 118 0.74 -12.04 3.59
C LEU A 118 1.08 -10.98 4.66
N ASP A 119 0.89 -9.70 4.33
CA ASP A 119 1.10 -8.57 5.25
C ASP A 119 0.20 -8.71 6.49
N GLU A 120 -1.09 -9.00 6.27
CA GLU A 120 -2.07 -9.25 7.34
C GLU A 120 -1.72 -10.48 8.19
N LEU A 121 -1.26 -11.57 7.58
CA LEU A 121 -0.81 -12.78 8.28
C LEU A 121 0.41 -12.49 9.18
N ILE A 122 1.40 -11.77 8.67
CA ILE A 122 2.61 -11.44 9.44
C ILE A 122 2.26 -10.44 10.55
N GLY A 123 1.46 -9.42 10.24
CA GLY A 123 1.02 -8.41 11.19
C GLY A 123 0.19 -9.00 12.33
N SER A 124 -0.78 -9.87 12.02
CA SER A 124 -1.60 -10.56 13.01
C SER A 124 -0.76 -11.47 13.91
N LYS A 125 0.22 -12.22 13.34
CA LYS A 125 1.19 -13.00 14.13
C LYS A 125 2.00 -12.12 15.07
N ILE A 126 2.46 -10.95 14.65
CA ILE A 126 3.19 -10.03 15.54
C ILE A 126 2.27 -9.56 16.68
N GLN A 127 1.02 -9.22 16.37
CA GLN A 127 0.06 -8.71 17.35
C GLN A 127 -0.39 -9.77 18.35
N SER A 128 -0.53 -11.03 17.95
CA SER A 128 -1.01 -12.12 18.81
C SER A 128 0.05 -12.65 19.79
N ILE A 129 1.33 -12.30 19.62
CA ILE A 129 2.37 -12.68 20.57
C ILE A 129 2.09 -12.00 21.91
N ASN A 130 1.85 -12.80 22.94
CA ASN A 130 1.86 -12.35 24.34
C ASN A 130 3.30 -12.37 24.87
N ILE A 131 3.77 -11.26 25.45
CA ILE A 131 5.14 -11.13 25.95
C ILE A 131 5.07 -10.51 27.34
N GLU A 132 5.26 -11.34 28.36
CA GLU A 132 5.32 -10.88 29.76
C GLU A 132 6.63 -10.11 30.00
N SER A 133 7.77 -10.75 29.75
CA SER A 133 9.10 -10.17 29.88
C SER A 133 10.00 -10.51 28.69
N ILE A 134 11.04 -9.71 28.47
CA ILE A 134 12.12 -10.03 27.55
C ILE A 134 13.44 -10.07 28.35
N PRO A 135 14.37 -10.99 28.02
CA PRO A 135 15.69 -10.98 28.63
C PRO A 135 16.40 -9.64 28.48
N ASP A 136 17.22 -9.27 29.46
CA ASP A 136 17.91 -7.96 29.49
C ASP A 136 18.79 -7.72 28.26
N THR A 137 19.36 -8.79 27.68
CA THR A 137 20.14 -8.75 26.43
C THR A 137 19.37 -8.18 25.25
N PHE A 138 18.04 -8.26 25.25
CA PHE A 138 17.20 -7.71 24.19
C PHE A 138 16.65 -6.31 24.50
N GLN A 139 16.79 -5.81 25.73
CA GLN A 139 16.28 -4.50 26.14
C GLN A 139 16.95 -3.36 25.37
N GLU A 140 18.27 -3.46 25.15
CA GLU A 140 19.02 -2.49 24.36
C GLU A 140 18.48 -2.41 22.93
N ARG A 141 18.25 -3.55 22.27
CA ARG A 141 17.65 -3.61 20.93
C ARG A 141 16.24 -3.03 20.88
N VAL A 142 15.43 -3.20 21.93
CA VAL A 142 14.11 -2.55 22.01
C VAL A 142 14.25 -1.03 22.14
N ARG A 143 15.25 -0.54 22.87
CA ARG A 143 15.54 0.90 22.95
C ARG A 143 15.99 1.45 21.60
N ASP A 144 16.88 0.77 20.90
CA ASP A 144 17.33 1.15 19.55
C ASP A 144 16.14 1.37 18.61
N ILE A 145 15.19 0.41 18.61
CA ILE A 145 13.96 0.48 17.83
C ILE A 145 13.11 1.70 18.20
N LYS A 146 12.99 2.02 19.49
CA LYS A 146 12.22 3.19 19.97
C LYS A 146 12.88 4.51 19.57
N THR A 147 14.20 4.60 19.66
CA THR A 147 14.96 5.79 19.25
C THR A 147 14.76 6.09 17.77
N LEU A 148 14.74 5.07 16.91
CA LEU A 148 14.46 5.20 15.48
C LEU A 148 13.04 5.73 15.19
N ALA A 149 12.07 5.53 16.10
CA ALA A 149 10.72 6.05 15.92
C ALA A 149 10.57 7.51 16.38
N ASN A 150 11.32 7.95 17.39
CA ASN A 150 11.21 9.31 17.93
C ASN A 150 11.77 10.40 16.99
N SER A 151 12.61 10.05 16.02
CA SER A 151 13.09 10.99 14.97
C SER A 151 12.03 11.33 13.91
N THR A 152 10.78 10.89 14.10
CA THR A 152 9.75 10.85 13.05
C THR A 152 8.59 11.83 13.25
N LEU A 153 8.62 12.70 14.27
CA LEU A 153 7.50 13.57 14.63
C LEU A 153 7.90 15.05 14.68
N GLU A 154 7.87 15.70 13.53
CA GLU A 154 7.43 17.10 13.48
C GLU A 154 6.08 17.11 12.79
N ILE A 155 5.02 17.22 13.59
CA ILE A 155 3.66 17.39 13.08
C ILE A 155 3.63 18.77 12.44
N VAL A 156 3.55 18.81 11.11
CA VAL A 156 3.28 20.04 10.38
C VAL A 156 1.84 20.43 10.68
N THR A 157 1.70 21.28 11.69
CA THR A 157 0.41 21.82 12.12
C THR A 157 -0.07 22.85 11.09
N PHE A 158 -1.19 22.55 10.46
CA PHE A 158 -1.94 23.51 9.65
C PHE A 158 -2.95 24.21 10.55
N SER A 159 -3.04 25.53 10.46
CA SER A 159 -3.86 26.37 11.33
C SER A 159 -5.35 26.43 10.96
N GLY A 160 -5.79 25.75 9.90
CA GLY A 160 -7.20 25.70 9.49
C GLY A 160 -7.84 24.32 9.62
N GLU A 161 -9.16 24.24 9.49
CA GLU A 161 -9.85 22.96 9.45
C GLU A 161 -9.64 22.25 8.11
N TYR A 162 -9.21 20.99 8.16
CA TYR A 162 -9.11 20.14 6.99
C TYR A 162 -10.50 19.64 6.57
N PRO A 163 -10.80 19.55 5.26
CA PRO A 163 -11.96 18.80 4.80
C PRO A 163 -11.85 17.34 5.26
N PRO A 164 -12.98 16.64 5.48
CA PRO A 164 -12.98 15.29 6.02
C PRO A 164 -12.21 14.29 5.14
N CYS A 165 -12.16 14.50 3.82
CA CYS A 165 -11.35 13.66 2.92
C CYS A 165 -9.83 13.79 3.15
N VAL A 166 -9.34 15.00 3.44
CA VAL A 166 -7.93 15.25 3.75
C VAL A 166 -7.62 14.77 5.15
N LYS A 167 -8.51 15.04 6.11
CA LYS A 167 -8.39 14.57 7.49
C LYS A 167 -8.28 13.05 7.56
N HIS A 168 -9.17 12.33 6.87
CA HIS A 168 -9.09 10.88 6.78
C HIS A 168 -7.77 10.43 6.15
N GLY A 169 -7.28 11.13 5.13
CA GLY A 169 -5.98 10.85 4.52
C GLY A 169 -4.81 10.93 5.52
N ILE A 170 -4.80 11.98 6.34
CA ILE A 170 -3.80 12.18 7.39
C ILE A 170 -3.92 11.06 8.45
N GLU A 171 -5.13 10.76 8.92
CA GLU A 171 -5.37 9.71 9.92
C GLU A 171 -4.92 8.33 9.43
N VAL A 172 -5.13 7.99 8.16
CA VAL A 172 -4.63 6.75 7.54
C VAL A 172 -3.09 6.68 7.64
N LEU A 173 -2.40 7.78 7.32
CA LEU A 173 -0.94 7.85 7.44
C LEU A 173 -0.48 7.82 8.91
N GLU A 174 -1.17 8.48 9.83
CA GLU A 174 -0.87 8.48 11.27
C GLU A 174 -1.00 7.07 11.87
N ARG A 175 -2.00 6.29 11.44
CA ARG A 175 -2.11 4.88 11.80
C ARG A 175 -0.96 4.05 11.20
N GLY A 176 -0.24 4.55 10.21
CA GLY A 176 0.82 3.84 9.51
C GLY A 176 0.27 2.89 8.45
N GLU A 177 -0.80 3.30 7.75
CA GLU A 177 -1.41 2.58 6.62
C GLU A 177 -0.97 3.23 5.31
N ASN A 178 -1.07 2.47 4.21
CA ASN A 178 -0.84 3.04 2.89
C ASN A 178 -2.10 3.78 2.40
N LEU A 179 -1.93 5.03 1.98
CA LEU A 179 -2.89 5.70 1.12
C LEU A 179 -2.82 5.14 -0.30
N SER A 180 -3.97 5.05 -0.97
CA SER A 180 -4.03 4.80 -2.41
C SER A 180 -3.26 5.89 -3.17
N HIS A 181 -2.85 5.60 -4.41
CA HIS A 181 -2.17 6.60 -5.25
C HIS A 181 -2.99 7.90 -5.36
N SER A 182 -4.30 7.78 -5.60
CA SER A 182 -5.22 8.91 -5.62
C SER A 182 -5.32 9.64 -4.27
N GLY A 183 -5.28 8.92 -3.14
CA GLY A 183 -5.27 9.51 -1.81
C GLY A 183 -3.99 10.31 -1.53
N ARG A 184 -2.83 9.79 -1.95
CA ARG A 184 -1.54 10.50 -1.89
C ARG A 184 -1.57 11.77 -2.74
N PHE A 185 -2.11 11.66 -3.96
CA PHE A 185 -2.26 12.78 -4.87
C PHE A 185 -3.19 13.87 -4.31
N LEU A 186 -4.34 13.49 -3.74
CA LEU A 186 -5.24 14.40 -3.04
C LEU A 186 -4.50 15.16 -1.93
N LEU A 187 -3.83 14.43 -1.03
CA LEU A 187 -3.14 15.04 0.11
C LEU A 187 -2.05 16.01 -0.35
N ALA A 188 -1.22 15.58 -1.30
CA ALA A 188 -0.16 16.41 -1.89
C ALA A 188 -0.71 17.69 -2.53
N THR A 189 -1.65 17.55 -3.47
CA THR A 189 -2.20 18.69 -4.21
C THR A 189 -2.98 19.66 -3.32
N TYR A 190 -3.73 19.16 -2.33
CA TYR A 190 -4.45 19.99 -1.37
C TYR A 190 -3.48 20.82 -0.51
N LEU A 191 -2.46 20.19 0.08
CA LEU A 191 -1.52 20.87 0.97
C LEU A 191 -0.67 21.90 0.21
N LEU A 192 -0.20 21.56 -0.99
CA LEU A 192 0.49 22.50 -1.89
C LEU A 192 -0.42 23.68 -2.28
N ALA A 193 -1.71 23.45 -2.53
CA ALA A 193 -2.67 24.51 -2.84
C ALA A 193 -2.97 25.41 -1.63
N ARG A 194 -2.84 24.89 -0.40
CA ARG A 194 -2.93 25.66 0.85
C ARG A 194 -1.63 26.38 1.22
N GLY A 195 -0.58 26.25 0.41
CA GLY A 195 0.67 27.00 0.55
C GLY A 195 1.77 26.28 1.34
N GLN A 196 1.60 25.00 1.68
CA GLN A 196 2.69 24.23 2.28
C GLN A 196 3.79 23.93 1.25
N THR A 197 5.03 23.87 1.72
CA THR A 197 6.19 23.52 0.90
C THR A 197 6.35 22.00 0.79
N VAL A 198 7.15 21.53 -0.17
CA VAL A 198 7.50 20.09 -0.29
C VAL A 198 8.12 19.58 1.01
N ASP A 199 9.02 20.35 1.63
CA ASP A 199 9.68 19.97 2.89
C ASP A 199 8.72 19.83 4.06
N GLN A 200 7.62 20.60 4.06
CA GLN A 200 6.57 20.48 5.06
C GLN A 200 5.68 19.26 4.81
N ILE A 201 5.51 18.84 3.56
CA ILE A 201 4.59 17.76 3.20
C ILE A 201 5.28 16.37 3.30
N VAL A 202 6.56 16.27 2.94
CA VAL A 202 7.33 15.00 2.97
C VAL A 202 7.20 14.26 4.32
N PRO A 203 7.33 14.90 5.49
CA PRO A 203 7.21 14.25 6.80
C PRO A 203 5.89 13.52 7.03
N LEU A 204 4.78 13.99 6.45
CA LEU A 204 3.45 13.38 6.65
C LEU A 204 3.40 11.95 6.11
N PHE A 205 4.18 11.65 5.07
CA PHE A 205 4.22 10.33 4.45
C PHE A 205 5.17 9.35 5.15
N LYS A 206 5.99 9.79 6.12
CA LYS A 206 7.02 8.94 6.77
C LYS A 206 6.45 7.68 7.43
N ASN A 207 5.21 7.74 7.90
CA ASN A 207 4.55 6.61 8.55
C ASN A 207 3.96 5.60 7.56
N ALA A 208 3.90 5.92 6.25
CA ALA A 208 3.42 4.96 5.25
C ALA A 208 4.36 3.74 5.19
N PRO A 209 3.81 2.51 5.18
CA PRO A 209 4.60 1.28 5.13
C PRO A 209 5.63 1.19 3.99
N ASP A 210 5.30 1.76 2.83
CA ASP A 210 6.14 1.78 1.62
C ASP A 210 6.94 3.08 1.44
N TYR A 211 6.98 3.94 2.46
CA TYR A 211 7.62 5.26 2.37
C TYR A 211 9.07 5.16 1.89
N ASN A 212 9.38 5.96 0.89
CA ASN A 212 10.72 6.24 0.41
C ASN A 212 10.86 7.74 0.19
N GLU A 213 11.74 8.39 0.95
CA GLU A 213 11.87 9.85 0.93
C GLU A 213 12.21 10.39 -0.45
N ARG A 214 13.19 9.78 -1.14
CA ARG A 214 13.63 10.20 -2.46
C ARG A 214 12.48 10.16 -3.47
N ILE A 215 11.70 9.07 -3.47
CA ILE A 215 10.56 8.91 -4.38
C ILE A 215 9.44 9.90 -4.00
N THR A 216 9.12 10.02 -2.72
CA THR A 216 8.04 10.90 -2.22
C THR A 216 8.35 12.36 -2.54
N ARG A 217 9.57 12.81 -2.26
CA ARG A 217 10.04 14.16 -2.58
C ARG A 217 9.96 14.44 -4.07
N TYR A 218 10.48 13.53 -4.90
CA TYR A 218 10.41 13.65 -6.36
C TYR A 218 8.96 13.76 -6.86
N GLN A 219 8.05 12.96 -6.32
CA GLN A 219 6.62 13.04 -6.65
C GLN A 219 6.02 14.39 -6.26
N LEU A 220 6.32 14.89 -5.06
CA LEU A 220 5.82 16.18 -4.58
C LEU A 220 6.38 17.36 -5.40
N GLU A 221 7.66 17.34 -5.76
CA GLU A 221 8.30 18.35 -6.63
C GLU A 221 7.72 18.35 -8.06
N HIS A 222 7.34 17.17 -8.56
CA HIS A 222 6.64 17.08 -9.85
C HIS A 222 5.22 17.65 -9.74
N ILE A 223 4.49 17.35 -8.66
CA ILE A 223 3.13 17.85 -8.42
C ILE A 223 3.13 19.38 -8.23
N SER A 224 4.14 19.93 -7.54
CA SER A 224 4.28 21.38 -7.31
C SER A 224 4.60 22.16 -8.58
N GLY A 225 5.05 21.49 -9.64
CA GLY A 225 5.57 22.13 -10.86
C GLY A 225 7.01 22.61 -10.72
N SER A 226 7.75 22.19 -9.69
CA SER A 226 9.16 22.54 -9.49
C SER A 226 10.11 21.75 -10.40
N LEU A 227 9.65 20.64 -10.98
CA LEU A 227 10.38 19.80 -11.93
C LEU A 227 9.67 19.66 -13.27
N GLY A 228 10.43 19.44 -14.34
CA GLY A 228 9.91 19.14 -15.69
C GLY A 228 9.35 20.36 -16.41
N LYS A 229 8.14 20.23 -17.01
CA LYS A 229 7.50 21.29 -17.83
C LYS A 229 6.89 22.44 -17.01
N GLY A 230 7.05 22.45 -15.68
CA GLY A 230 6.51 23.50 -14.81
C GLY A 230 5.00 23.41 -14.53
N THR A 231 4.33 22.30 -14.88
CA THR A 231 2.88 22.16 -14.69
C THR A 231 2.54 21.93 -13.22
N LYS A 232 1.85 22.88 -12.60
CA LYS A 232 1.32 22.75 -11.25
C LYS A 232 -0.02 21.99 -11.26
N TYR A 233 -0.02 20.80 -10.66
CA TYR A 233 -1.22 19.96 -10.57
C TYR A 233 -2.24 20.55 -9.59
N GLN A 234 -3.52 20.34 -9.90
CA GLN A 234 -4.64 20.86 -9.12
C GLN A 234 -5.26 19.77 -8.24
N CYS A 235 -5.82 20.19 -7.11
CA CYS A 235 -6.56 19.30 -6.22
C CYS A 235 -7.76 18.68 -6.95
N PRO A 236 -7.97 17.35 -6.88
CA PRO A 236 -9.09 16.69 -7.54
C PRO A 236 -10.45 17.21 -7.04
N SER A 237 -11.46 17.17 -7.91
CA SER A 237 -12.83 17.60 -7.56
C SER A 237 -13.50 16.65 -6.58
N CYS A 238 -14.52 17.12 -5.87
CA CYS A 238 -15.31 16.29 -4.96
C CYS A 238 -15.93 15.09 -5.68
N ASP A 239 -16.41 15.25 -6.92
CA ASP A 239 -16.96 14.12 -7.70
C ASP A 239 -15.90 13.10 -8.10
N LYS A 240 -14.68 13.57 -8.41
CA LYS A 240 -13.55 12.67 -8.65
C LYS A 240 -13.25 11.86 -7.38
N LEU A 241 -13.23 12.51 -6.22
CA LEU A 241 -13.04 11.82 -4.94
C LEU A 241 -14.15 10.81 -4.62
N LYS A 242 -15.41 11.12 -4.94
CA LYS A 242 -16.51 10.14 -4.80
C LYS A 242 -16.26 8.90 -5.65
N SER A 243 -15.87 9.08 -6.91
CA SER A 243 -15.60 7.96 -7.84
C SER A 243 -14.42 7.08 -7.41
N GLU A 244 -13.53 7.60 -6.58
CA GLU A 244 -12.33 6.91 -6.09
C GLU A 244 -12.48 6.44 -4.63
N ASN A 245 -13.68 6.53 -4.04
CA ASN A 245 -13.97 6.20 -2.64
C ASN A 245 -13.11 6.97 -1.63
N LEU A 246 -12.83 8.25 -1.93
CA LEU A 246 -12.04 9.17 -1.10
C LEU A 246 -12.86 10.33 -0.54
N CYS A 247 -14.17 10.36 -0.77
CA CYS A 247 -15.06 11.41 -0.27
C CYS A 247 -15.78 10.97 1.01
N PHE A 248 -15.49 11.64 2.12
CA PHE A 248 -16.09 11.40 3.45
C PHE A 248 -16.98 12.58 3.83
N ALA A 249 -17.91 12.95 2.96
CA ALA A 249 -18.69 14.18 3.09
C ALA A 249 -19.45 14.26 4.42
N ILE A 250 -19.42 15.47 5.02
CA ILE A 250 -20.21 15.88 6.19
C ILE A 250 -21.10 17.06 5.80
N PRO A 251 -22.07 17.51 6.61
CA PRO A 251 -22.94 18.64 6.28
C PRO A 251 -22.19 19.90 5.83
N ASP A 252 -21.02 20.18 6.41
CA ASP A 252 -20.18 21.34 6.05
C ASP A 252 -19.55 21.26 4.65
N CYS A 253 -19.65 20.10 3.98
CA CYS A 253 -19.27 19.93 2.58
C CYS A 253 -20.38 20.35 1.61
N ASP A 254 -21.56 20.74 2.09
CA ASP A 254 -22.69 21.00 1.20
C ASP A 254 -22.41 22.15 0.23
N GLY A 255 -22.65 21.90 -1.06
CA GLY A 255 -22.40 22.79 -2.19
C GLY A 255 -20.94 23.23 -2.39
N ILE A 256 -19.95 22.47 -1.92
CA ILE A 256 -18.56 22.60 -2.40
C ILE A 256 -18.31 21.63 -3.56
N ILE A 257 -17.55 22.07 -4.56
CA ILE A 257 -17.19 21.24 -5.73
C ILE A 257 -15.73 20.77 -5.69
N ASN A 258 -14.92 21.37 -4.82
CA ASN A 258 -13.51 21.03 -4.63
C ASN A 258 -13.11 21.14 -3.15
N PRO A 259 -12.28 20.22 -2.62
CA PRO A 259 -11.82 20.27 -1.22
C PRO A 259 -11.18 21.61 -0.81
N ILE A 260 -10.55 22.33 -1.74
CA ILE A 260 -9.93 23.65 -1.48
C ILE A 260 -10.96 24.71 -1.00
N GLN A 261 -12.24 24.51 -1.32
CA GLN A 261 -13.33 25.43 -0.93
C GLN A 261 -13.80 25.22 0.52
N PHE A 262 -13.46 24.08 1.12
CA PHE A 262 -13.87 23.76 2.50
C PHE A 262 -13.36 24.82 3.49
N GLY A 263 -14.23 25.23 4.41
CA GLY A 263 -13.93 26.26 5.43
C GLY A 263 -13.75 27.69 4.88
N LYS A 264 -13.89 27.93 3.57
CA LYS A 264 -13.90 29.29 3.02
C LYS A 264 -15.30 29.88 3.16
N LYS A 265 -15.43 31.05 3.80
CA LYS A 265 -16.69 31.82 3.79
C LYS A 265 -17.11 32.04 2.34
N ARG A 266 -18.28 31.52 1.97
CA ARG A 266 -18.91 31.86 0.67
C ARG A 266 -19.05 33.37 0.63
N LYS A 267 -18.43 34.02 -0.37
CA LYS A 267 -18.86 35.37 -0.72
C LYS A 267 -20.28 35.20 -1.25
N ALA A 268 -21.27 35.66 -0.48
CA ALA A 268 -22.60 35.84 -1.03
C ALA A 268 -22.42 36.77 -2.24
N ASN A 269 -22.81 36.30 -3.43
CA ASN A 269 -22.91 37.19 -4.57
C ASN A 269 -23.97 38.24 -4.18
N ALA A 270 -23.54 39.50 -4.06
CA ALA A 270 -24.42 40.65 -3.98
C ALA A 270 -25.05 40.89 -5.36
#